data_AF-A0A453QI42-F1
#
_entry.id   AF-A0A453QI42-F1
#
_cell.length_a   1.000
_cell.length_b   1.000
_cell.length_c   1.000
_cell.angle_alpha   90.00
_cell.angle_beta   90.00
_cell.angle_gamma   90.00
#
_symmetry.space_group_name_H-M   'P 1'
#
loop_
_entity.id
_entity.type
_entity.pdbx_description
1 polymer ?
#
loop_
_entity_poly.entity_id
_entity_poly.type
_entity_poly.pdbx_seq_one_letter_code
_entity_poly.pdbx_strand_id
1 'polypeptide(L)'
;GFDELVNVSTAILDVYCKCGAVEVARAVFDRMPGKNSVSWNAMIKGYAENGDATEALALFKRMVGEGVDVTDVSVLAALHACGELGYLDEGRRVHELLMRIGLESNVSVMNALITMYSKCKRTDLAAQVFDEVRYKTRISWNAMILGCTQNGRSEDAVRLFSRMQLKNVKPDSFTLVSVIPALADISDPLQARWIHGYSIRMHLDQDVYVLTALIDMYAKCGRVSIARSLFKSARERHVITWNAMIHGYGSHGFGKVAVELFEEMKSSGRVPNETTFLSVLSACSHAGLVDEGRKYFSSMNEDYGLEPGMEHYGTMVDLLGRAGKLDEAWSFIQKMPVDPGISVYGAMLGACKLHKNVELAEESAQRIFELGPDEGVYHVLLANIYANASMWKDVARVRTAMEKKGLQKTPGWSIVQLKNEIHTFYSGSTNHQQAKDIYARLAKLIEEIKAVGYVPDTDSIHDVEDDVKAQLLNTHSEKLAIAYGLIRTSPGTTIQIKKNLRVCNDCHNATKLISLVTGREIIMRDIQRFHHFKDGKCSCGDYW
;
A
#
# COMPACT_ATOMS: atom_id res chain seq x y z
N GLY A 1 0.72 -38.00 -39.10
CA GLY A 1 1.94 -38.15 -39.93
C GLY A 1 3.10 -37.42 -39.30
N PHE A 2 3.01 -36.09 -39.20
CA PHE A 2 3.95 -35.27 -38.43
C PHE A 2 3.63 -35.21 -36.93
N ASP A 3 2.43 -35.64 -36.51
CA ASP A 3 1.95 -35.65 -35.12
C ASP A 3 2.71 -36.64 -34.21
N GLU A 4 3.42 -37.59 -34.81
CA GLU A 4 4.27 -38.56 -34.10
C GLU A 4 5.65 -37.98 -33.74
N LEU A 5 6.03 -36.84 -34.33
CA LEU A 5 7.30 -36.19 -34.08
C LEU A 5 7.19 -35.25 -32.86
N VAL A 6 7.82 -35.64 -31.75
CA VAL A 6 7.81 -34.92 -30.47
C VAL A 6 8.17 -33.44 -30.61
N ASN A 7 9.13 -33.09 -31.46
CA ASN A 7 9.55 -31.71 -31.73
C ASN A 7 8.47 -30.89 -32.47
N VAL A 8 7.75 -31.49 -33.43
CA VAL A 8 6.66 -30.81 -34.16
C VAL A 8 5.50 -30.57 -33.21
N SER A 9 5.10 -31.58 -32.44
CA SER A 9 4.04 -31.43 -31.42
C SER A 9 4.41 -30.43 -30.33
N THR A 10 5.71 -30.33 -29.98
CA THR A 10 6.22 -29.31 -29.05
C THR A 10 6.15 -27.90 -29.63
N ALA A 11 6.42 -27.71 -30.92
CA ALA A 11 6.26 -26.41 -31.55
C ALA A 11 4.78 -25.99 -31.63
N ILE A 12 3.90 -26.94 -31.95
CA ILE A 12 2.44 -26.69 -32.02
C ILE A 12 1.89 -26.29 -30.65
N LEU A 13 2.28 -26.98 -29.58
CA LEU A 13 1.81 -26.65 -28.24
C LEU A 13 2.30 -25.26 -27.79
N ASP A 14 3.56 -24.89 -28.08
CA ASP A 14 4.11 -23.57 -27.76
C ASP A 14 3.36 -22.44 -28.50
N VAL A 15 2.96 -22.68 -29.75
CA VAL A 15 2.12 -21.72 -30.50
C VAL A 15 0.76 -21.54 -29.83
N TYR A 16 0.07 -22.63 -29.45
CA TYR A 16 -1.22 -22.52 -28.78
C TYR A 16 -1.13 -21.82 -27.42
N CYS A 17 -0.08 -22.10 -26.64
CA CYS A 17 0.20 -21.41 -25.38
C CYS A 17 0.37 -19.90 -25.59
N LYS A 18 1.14 -19.49 -26.61
CA LYS A 18 1.35 -18.07 -26.95
C LYS A 18 0.10 -17.36 -27.44
N CYS A 19 -0.87 -18.11 -27.99
CA CYS A 19 -2.17 -17.58 -28.39
C CYS A 19 -3.20 -17.57 -27.24
N GLY A 20 -2.83 -17.99 -26.02
CA GLY A 20 -3.74 -18.11 -24.88
C GLY A 20 -4.70 -19.30 -24.93
N ALA A 21 -4.57 -20.18 -25.94
CA ALA A 21 -5.37 -21.38 -26.09
C ALA A 21 -4.76 -22.56 -25.32
N VAL A 22 -4.51 -22.39 -24.02
CA VAL A 22 -3.73 -23.34 -23.22
C VAL A 22 -4.41 -24.69 -23.07
N GLU A 23 -5.74 -24.74 -23.02
CA GLU A 23 -6.49 -26.00 -23.00
C GLU A 23 -6.30 -26.83 -24.27
N VAL A 24 -6.18 -26.15 -25.43
CA VAL A 24 -5.88 -26.83 -26.71
C VAL A 24 -4.44 -27.33 -26.69
N ALA A 25 -3.50 -26.52 -26.20
CA ALA A 25 -2.11 -26.94 -26.01
C ALA A 25 -2.02 -28.16 -25.09
N ARG A 26 -2.82 -28.20 -24.01
CA ARG A 26 -2.89 -29.33 -23.08
C ARG A 26 -3.40 -30.60 -23.75
N ALA A 27 -4.45 -30.49 -24.56
CA ALA A 27 -4.98 -31.62 -25.31
C ALA A 27 -3.95 -32.18 -26.31
N VAL A 28 -3.17 -31.32 -26.96
CA VAL A 28 -2.05 -31.72 -27.83
C VAL A 28 -0.97 -32.43 -27.00
N PHE A 29 -0.55 -31.83 -25.89
CA PHE A 29 0.46 -32.36 -25.00
C PHE A 29 0.10 -33.76 -24.49
N ASP A 30 -1.10 -33.94 -23.94
CA ASP A 30 -1.51 -35.22 -23.35
C ASP A 30 -1.57 -36.34 -24.41
N ARG A 31 -1.92 -36.02 -25.67
CA ARG A 31 -1.94 -36.96 -26.81
C ARG A 31 -0.57 -37.29 -27.41
N MET A 32 0.51 -36.63 -27.00
CA MET A 32 1.84 -36.91 -27.53
C MET A 32 2.28 -38.36 -27.20
N PRO A 33 2.76 -39.15 -28.19
CA PRO A 33 3.17 -40.54 -28.00
C PRO A 33 4.43 -40.70 -27.13
N GLY A 34 5.24 -39.64 -27.04
CA GLY A 34 6.36 -39.54 -26.11
C GLY A 34 6.56 -38.08 -25.69
N LYS A 35 6.92 -37.86 -24.42
CA LYS A 35 7.13 -36.54 -23.84
C LYS A 35 8.56 -36.46 -23.30
N ASN A 36 9.27 -35.38 -23.62
CA ASN A 36 10.61 -35.09 -23.11
C ASN A 36 10.61 -33.80 -22.30
N SER A 37 11.72 -33.48 -21.64
CA SER A 37 11.88 -32.27 -20.82
C SER A 37 11.47 -30.99 -21.54
N VAL A 38 11.73 -30.87 -22.84
CA VAL A 38 11.35 -29.70 -23.64
C VAL A 38 9.83 -29.55 -23.76
N SER A 39 9.11 -30.64 -24.09
CA SER A 39 7.64 -30.62 -24.19
C SER A 39 6.97 -30.31 -22.85
N TRP A 40 7.49 -30.86 -21.75
CA TRP A 40 7.03 -30.55 -20.39
C TRP A 40 7.27 -29.09 -20.03
N ASN A 41 8.48 -28.58 -20.27
CA ASN A 41 8.84 -27.19 -20.02
C ASN A 41 7.95 -26.22 -20.80
N ALA A 42 7.67 -26.51 -22.07
CA ALA A 42 6.79 -25.69 -22.90
C ALA A 42 5.35 -25.65 -22.35
N MET A 43 4.83 -26.78 -21.84
CA MET A 43 3.50 -26.82 -21.24
C MET A 43 3.44 -26.10 -19.88
N ILE A 44 4.41 -26.35 -18.99
CA ILE A 44 4.50 -25.69 -17.68
C ILE A 44 4.64 -24.17 -17.86
N LYS A 45 5.53 -23.74 -18.75
CA LYS A 45 5.71 -22.33 -19.10
C LYS A 45 4.42 -21.74 -19.69
N GLY A 46 3.75 -22.48 -20.57
CA GLY A 46 2.49 -22.07 -21.19
C GLY A 46 1.39 -21.76 -20.19
N TYR A 47 1.18 -22.62 -19.19
CA TYR A 47 0.24 -22.33 -18.10
C TYR A 47 0.70 -21.14 -17.25
N ALA A 48 1.99 -21.08 -16.90
CA ALA A 48 2.52 -19.97 -16.10
C ALA A 48 2.39 -18.60 -16.78
N GLU A 49 2.63 -18.51 -18.10
CA GLU A 49 2.48 -17.27 -18.88
C GLU A 49 1.03 -16.84 -19.08
N ASN A 50 0.07 -17.77 -18.93
CA ASN A 50 -1.36 -17.52 -19.04
C ASN A 50 -2.06 -17.39 -17.67
N GLY A 51 -1.29 -17.26 -16.59
CA GLY A 51 -1.83 -16.96 -15.25
C GLY A 51 -2.32 -18.18 -14.46
N ASP A 52 -2.16 -19.40 -14.97
CA ASP A 52 -2.52 -20.62 -14.24
C ASP A 52 -1.29 -21.24 -13.56
N ALA A 53 -0.86 -20.60 -12.48
CA ALA A 53 0.26 -21.09 -11.67
C ALA A 53 -0.03 -22.46 -11.03
N THR A 54 -1.29 -22.77 -10.76
CA THR A 54 -1.72 -24.03 -10.12
C THR A 54 -1.46 -25.22 -11.05
N GLU A 55 -1.93 -25.15 -12.29
CA GLU A 55 -1.70 -26.20 -13.28
C GLU A 55 -0.22 -26.28 -13.67
N ALA A 56 0.48 -25.15 -13.77
CA ALA A 56 1.92 -25.14 -14.02
C ALA A 56 2.68 -25.95 -12.94
N LEU A 57 2.35 -25.74 -11.66
CA LEU A 57 2.96 -26.48 -10.56
C LEU A 57 2.53 -27.95 -10.53
N ALA A 58 1.26 -28.25 -10.84
CA ALA A 58 0.76 -29.61 -10.93
C ALA A 58 1.49 -30.41 -12.02
N LEU A 59 1.70 -29.83 -13.19
CA LEU A 59 2.47 -30.44 -14.27
C LEU A 59 3.94 -30.63 -13.90
N PHE A 60 4.57 -29.68 -13.21
CA PHE A 60 5.92 -29.86 -12.71
C PHE A 60 6.02 -31.06 -11.75
N LYS A 61 5.07 -31.19 -10.81
CA LYS A 61 5.01 -32.34 -9.91
C LYS A 61 4.81 -33.65 -10.67
N ARG A 62 3.97 -33.65 -11.72
CA ARG A 62 3.75 -34.82 -12.58
C ARG A 62 5.01 -35.19 -13.36
N MET A 63 5.72 -34.22 -13.92
CA MET A 63 7.02 -34.40 -14.60
C MET A 63 8.04 -35.09 -13.68
N VAL A 64 8.15 -34.63 -12.42
CA VAL A 64 9.03 -35.23 -11.41
C VAL A 64 8.57 -36.65 -11.04
N GLY A 65 7.26 -36.87 -10.88
CA GLY A 65 6.69 -38.19 -10.54
C GLY A 65 6.84 -39.23 -11.66
N GLU A 66 6.82 -38.79 -12.92
CA GLU A 66 7.06 -39.64 -14.10
C GLU A 66 8.56 -39.88 -14.36
N GLY A 67 9.46 -39.33 -13.53
CA GLY A 67 10.90 -39.54 -13.64
C GLY A 67 11.55 -38.83 -14.85
N VAL A 68 10.91 -37.79 -15.37
CA VAL A 68 11.45 -36.98 -16.48
C VAL A 68 12.53 -36.04 -15.95
N ASP A 69 13.64 -35.92 -16.68
CA ASP A 69 14.77 -35.07 -16.29
C ASP A 69 14.36 -33.61 -16.08
N VAL A 70 14.54 -33.15 -14.84
CA VAL A 70 14.29 -31.77 -14.42
C VAL A 70 15.44 -30.88 -14.89
N THR A 71 15.08 -29.75 -15.50
CA THR A 71 16.05 -28.75 -16.01
C THR A 71 15.92 -27.44 -15.24
N ASP A 72 16.85 -26.52 -15.46
CA ASP A 72 16.78 -25.16 -14.92
C ASP A 72 15.50 -24.43 -15.34
N VAL A 73 15.06 -24.59 -16.58
CA VAL A 73 13.79 -24.05 -17.09
C VAL A 73 12.59 -24.59 -16.30
N SER A 74 12.56 -25.89 -16.01
CA SER A 74 11.50 -26.53 -15.22
C SER A 74 11.44 -25.95 -13.81
N VAL A 75 12.61 -25.81 -13.16
CA VAL A 75 12.73 -25.27 -11.80
C VAL A 75 12.34 -23.79 -11.75
N LEU A 76 12.77 -22.98 -12.73
CA LEU A 76 12.39 -21.57 -12.81
C LEU A 76 10.87 -21.39 -12.86
N ALA A 77 10.19 -22.18 -13.68
CA ALA A 77 8.73 -22.11 -13.80
C ALA A 77 8.03 -22.59 -12.51
N ALA A 78 8.53 -23.65 -11.88
CA ALA A 78 8.00 -24.13 -10.60
C ALA A 78 8.18 -23.12 -9.46
N LEU A 79 9.37 -22.49 -9.36
CA LEU A 79 9.64 -21.44 -8.36
C LEU A 79 8.76 -20.21 -8.59
N HIS A 80 8.55 -19.83 -9.86
CA HIS A 80 7.62 -18.76 -10.22
C HIS A 80 6.20 -19.09 -9.74
N ALA A 81 5.69 -20.29 -10.06
CA ALA A 81 4.36 -20.73 -9.65
C ALA A 81 4.20 -20.79 -8.12
N CYS A 82 5.17 -21.36 -7.39
CA CYS A 82 5.17 -21.37 -5.93
C CYS A 82 5.14 -19.95 -5.34
N GLY A 83 5.86 -19.01 -5.95
CA GLY A 83 5.88 -17.62 -5.53
C GLY A 83 4.55 -16.91 -5.75
N GLU A 84 3.92 -17.08 -6.91
CA GLU A 84 2.59 -16.52 -7.20
C GLU A 84 1.51 -17.05 -6.26
N LEU A 85 1.55 -18.36 -5.97
CA LEU A 85 0.57 -19.01 -5.10
C LEU A 85 0.85 -18.81 -3.59
N GLY A 86 2.03 -18.28 -3.23
CA GLY A 86 2.47 -18.21 -1.84
C GLY A 86 2.72 -19.57 -1.18
N TYR A 87 2.91 -20.63 -1.97
CA TYR A 87 3.09 -22.00 -1.48
C TYR A 87 4.51 -22.23 -0.99
N LEU A 88 4.80 -21.74 0.22
CA LEU A 88 6.13 -21.79 0.84
C LEU A 88 6.69 -23.22 0.93
N ASP A 89 5.89 -24.19 1.35
CA ASP A 89 6.35 -25.57 1.56
C ASP A 89 6.70 -26.25 0.22
N GLU A 90 5.93 -26.01 -0.83
CA GLU A 90 6.28 -26.48 -2.17
C GLU A 90 7.52 -25.79 -2.70
N GLY A 91 7.66 -24.48 -2.46
CA GLY A 91 8.87 -23.74 -2.77
C GLY A 91 10.12 -24.31 -2.09
N ARG A 92 10.01 -24.78 -0.84
CA ARG A 92 11.10 -25.47 -0.12
C ARG A 92 11.44 -26.82 -0.75
N ARG A 93 10.44 -27.61 -1.16
CA ARG A 93 10.69 -28.88 -1.86
C ARG A 93 11.39 -28.67 -3.20
N VAL A 94 11.00 -27.63 -3.95
CA VAL A 94 11.67 -27.25 -5.20
C VAL A 94 13.10 -26.78 -4.94
N HIS A 95 13.35 -26.03 -3.85
CA HIS A 95 14.69 -25.65 -3.42
C HIS A 95 15.56 -26.88 -3.09
N GLU A 96 15.06 -27.83 -2.30
CA GLU A 96 15.78 -29.08 -2.00
C GLU A 96 16.10 -29.88 -3.26
N LEU A 97 15.14 -29.95 -4.20
CA LEU A 97 15.34 -30.61 -5.49
C LEU A 97 16.45 -29.92 -6.29
N LEU A 98 16.41 -28.58 -6.40
CA LEU A 98 17.42 -27.75 -7.06
C LEU A 98 18.83 -28.05 -6.54
N MET A 99 19.00 -28.12 -5.22
CA MET A 99 20.29 -28.44 -4.59
C MET A 99 20.74 -29.87 -4.93
N ARG A 100 19.81 -30.82 -4.97
CA ARG A 100 20.10 -32.23 -5.29
C ARG A 100 20.55 -32.43 -6.73
N ILE A 101 20.04 -31.63 -7.67
CA ILE A 101 20.39 -31.73 -9.10
C ILE A 101 21.54 -30.80 -9.51
N GLY A 102 22.20 -30.12 -8.56
CA GLY A 102 23.42 -29.33 -8.81
C GLY A 102 23.19 -27.96 -9.47
N LEU A 103 21.98 -27.39 -9.33
CA LEU A 103 21.62 -26.11 -9.96
C LEU A 103 21.92 -24.88 -9.09
N GLU A 104 22.51 -25.04 -7.91
CA GLU A 104 22.88 -23.94 -7.00
C GLU A 104 23.94 -22.99 -7.57
N SER A 105 24.71 -23.46 -8.56
CA SER A 105 25.66 -22.65 -9.31
C SER A 105 25.01 -21.74 -10.36
N ASN A 106 23.74 -22.00 -10.73
CA ASN A 106 23.01 -21.22 -11.71
C ASN A 106 22.38 -19.97 -11.08
N VAL A 107 23.00 -18.81 -11.32
CA VAL A 107 22.59 -17.52 -10.76
C VAL A 107 21.14 -17.16 -11.10
N SER A 108 20.64 -17.51 -12.29
CA SER A 108 19.25 -17.24 -12.68
C SER A 108 18.25 -18.00 -11.82
N VAL A 109 18.55 -19.28 -11.54
CA VAL A 109 17.71 -20.13 -10.68
C VAL A 109 17.74 -19.61 -9.24
N MET A 110 18.93 -19.23 -8.73
CA MET A 110 19.06 -18.65 -7.39
C MET A 110 18.30 -17.31 -7.26
N ASN A 111 18.30 -16.48 -8.30
CA ASN A 111 17.52 -15.23 -8.31
C ASN A 111 16.00 -15.49 -8.29
N ALA A 112 15.53 -16.52 -9.00
CA ALA A 112 14.14 -16.94 -8.94
C ALA A 112 13.77 -17.47 -7.55
N LEU A 113 14.69 -18.18 -6.90
CA LEU A 113 14.51 -18.68 -5.54
C LEU A 113 14.40 -17.55 -4.50
N ILE A 114 15.24 -16.51 -4.61
CA ILE A 114 15.14 -15.28 -3.80
C ILE A 114 13.76 -14.64 -4.00
N THR A 115 13.30 -14.55 -5.25
CA THR A 115 12.00 -13.97 -5.59
C THR A 115 10.85 -14.79 -5.02
N MET A 116 10.89 -16.13 -5.14
CA MET A 116 9.90 -17.04 -4.59
C MET A 116 9.76 -16.87 -3.06
N TYR A 117 10.87 -16.93 -2.32
CA TYR A 117 10.84 -16.73 -0.87
C TYR A 117 10.33 -15.33 -0.49
N SER A 118 10.69 -14.31 -1.26
CA SER A 118 10.21 -12.95 -1.04
C SER A 118 8.69 -12.83 -1.24
N LYS A 119 8.13 -13.47 -2.27
CA LYS A 119 6.67 -13.50 -2.50
C LYS A 119 5.93 -14.28 -1.42
N CYS A 120 6.53 -15.36 -0.91
CA CYS A 120 6.05 -16.13 0.23
C CYS A 120 6.28 -15.44 1.61
N LYS A 121 6.57 -14.13 1.63
CA LYS A 121 6.79 -13.33 2.84
C LYS A 121 7.95 -13.79 3.75
N ARG A 122 8.86 -14.64 3.23
CA ARG A 122 10.05 -15.16 3.93
C ARG A 122 11.33 -14.47 3.46
N THR A 123 11.40 -13.17 3.75
CA THR A 123 12.57 -12.34 3.42
C THR A 123 13.85 -12.76 4.14
N ASP A 124 13.73 -13.46 5.26
CA ASP A 124 14.84 -14.09 5.98
C ASP A 124 15.51 -15.20 5.15
N LEU A 125 14.70 -16.09 4.56
CA LEU A 125 15.21 -17.16 3.68
C LEU A 125 15.71 -16.59 2.35
N ALA A 126 15.03 -15.59 1.81
CA ALA A 126 15.49 -14.89 0.61
C ALA A 126 16.89 -14.26 0.83
N ALA A 127 17.13 -13.67 2.01
CA ALA A 127 18.43 -13.11 2.36
C ALA A 127 19.52 -14.18 2.50
N GLN A 128 19.21 -15.35 3.08
CA GLN A 128 20.14 -16.48 3.16
C GLN A 128 20.58 -16.94 1.77
N VAL A 129 19.61 -17.21 0.89
CA VAL A 129 19.88 -17.59 -0.51
C VAL A 129 20.69 -16.51 -1.22
N PHE A 130 20.33 -15.23 -1.02
CA PHE A 130 21.09 -14.12 -1.59
C PHE A 130 22.56 -14.14 -1.13
N ASP A 131 22.83 -14.34 0.15
CA ASP A 131 24.20 -14.37 0.67
C ASP A 131 24.99 -15.57 0.12
N GLU A 132 24.35 -16.73 -0.10
CA GLU A 132 24.95 -17.92 -0.72
C GLU A 132 25.33 -17.74 -2.20
N VAL A 133 24.69 -16.82 -2.94
CA VAL A 133 25.07 -16.53 -4.33
C VAL A 133 26.51 -16.01 -4.39
N ARG A 134 27.42 -16.84 -4.92
CA ARG A 134 28.87 -16.55 -5.01
C ARG A 134 29.17 -15.31 -5.85
N TYR A 135 28.54 -15.19 -7.02
CA TYR A 135 28.70 -14.08 -7.96
C TYR A 135 27.38 -13.35 -8.16
N LYS A 136 27.13 -12.36 -7.32
CA LYS A 136 25.90 -11.56 -7.35
C LYS A 136 25.90 -10.65 -8.59
N THR A 137 24.92 -10.86 -9.46
CA THR A 137 24.68 -10.00 -10.63
C THR A 137 23.78 -8.84 -10.25
N ARG A 138 23.64 -7.85 -11.14
CA ARG A 138 22.64 -6.77 -10.98
C ARG A 138 21.23 -7.33 -10.73
N ILE A 139 20.86 -8.43 -11.39
CA ILE A 139 19.57 -9.11 -11.22
C ILE A 139 19.44 -9.68 -9.79
N SER A 140 20.51 -10.24 -9.22
CA SER A 140 20.51 -10.74 -7.84
C SER A 140 20.24 -9.62 -6.82
N TRP A 141 20.90 -8.47 -6.99
CA TRP A 141 20.65 -7.29 -6.15
C TRP A 141 19.22 -6.78 -6.31
N ASN A 142 18.76 -6.65 -7.55
CA ASN A 142 17.42 -6.18 -7.87
C ASN A 142 16.33 -7.08 -7.26
N ALA A 143 16.49 -8.40 -7.32
CA ALA A 143 15.57 -9.37 -6.72
C ALA A 143 15.48 -9.20 -5.20
N MET A 144 16.62 -9.06 -4.52
CA MET A 144 16.64 -8.89 -3.06
C MET A 144 16.11 -7.52 -2.62
N ILE A 145 16.47 -6.43 -3.31
CA ILE A 145 15.97 -5.07 -3.04
C ILE A 145 14.45 -5.02 -3.21
N LEU A 146 13.93 -5.57 -4.31
CA LEU A 146 12.50 -5.65 -4.57
C LEU A 146 11.80 -6.50 -3.49
N GLY A 147 12.37 -7.65 -3.15
CA GLY A 147 11.86 -8.54 -2.11
C GLY A 147 11.78 -7.86 -0.74
N CYS A 148 12.79 -7.10 -0.33
CA CYS A 148 12.72 -6.29 0.89
C CYS A 148 11.61 -5.23 0.82
N THR A 149 11.53 -4.50 -0.31
CA THR A 149 10.56 -3.43 -0.51
C THR A 149 9.11 -3.93 -0.43
N GLN A 150 8.79 -5.02 -1.13
CA GLN A 150 7.44 -5.62 -1.14
C GLN A 150 7.01 -6.23 0.20
N ASN A 151 7.94 -6.39 1.14
CA ASN A 151 7.71 -6.95 2.46
C ASN A 151 7.83 -5.89 3.57
N GLY A 152 7.76 -4.59 3.24
CA GLY A 152 7.82 -3.49 4.20
C GLY A 152 9.17 -3.33 4.90
N ARG A 153 10.23 -4.00 4.41
CA ARG A 153 11.60 -3.92 4.93
C ARG A 153 12.35 -2.77 4.26
N SER A 154 11.78 -1.56 4.28
CA SER A 154 12.23 -0.43 3.47
C SER A 154 13.66 -0.01 3.77
N GLU A 155 14.07 -0.01 5.05
CA GLU A 155 15.47 0.28 5.43
C GLU A 155 16.47 -0.74 4.86
N ASP A 156 16.11 -2.03 4.85
CA ASP A 156 16.99 -3.07 4.30
C ASP A 156 17.15 -2.93 2.80
N ALA A 157 16.08 -2.57 2.07
CA ALA A 157 16.17 -2.27 0.65
C ALA A 157 17.15 -1.14 0.35
N VAL A 158 17.10 -0.06 1.13
CA VAL A 158 18.02 1.10 1.00
C VAL A 158 19.47 0.72 1.38
N ARG A 159 19.65 -0.09 2.43
CA ARG A 159 20.96 -0.64 2.82
C ARG A 159 21.55 -1.51 1.71
N LEU A 160 20.75 -2.39 1.11
CA LEU A 160 21.16 -3.24 0.00
C LEU A 160 21.53 -2.44 -1.25
N PHE A 161 20.74 -1.41 -1.58
CA PHE A 161 21.08 -0.47 -2.67
C PHE A 161 22.42 0.24 -2.43
N SER A 162 22.66 0.69 -1.20
CA SER A 162 23.94 1.31 -0.83
C SER A 162 25.10 0.32 -0.96
N ARG A 163 24.92 -0.92 -0.50
CA ARG A 163 25.93 -2.01 -0.60
C ARG A 163 26.20 -2.39 -2.06
N MET A 164 25.19 -2.40 -2.93
CA MET A 164 25.32 -2.61 -4.37
C MET A 164 26.22 -1.54 -5.01
N GLN A 165 26.00 -0.27 -4.66
CA GLN A 165 26.82 0.85 -5.15
C GLN A 165 28.27 0.76 -4.65
N LEU A 166 28.48 0.44 -3.37
CA LEU A 166 29.84 0.24 -2.79
C LEU A 166 30.60 -0.93 -3.45
N LYS A 167 29.88 -1.92 -3.99
CA LYS A 167 30.43 -3.03 -4.77
C LYS A 167 30.63 -2.68 -6.25
N ASN A 168 30.46 -1.42 -6.64
CA ASN A 168 30.56 -0.93 -8.02
C ASN A 168 29.60 -1.61 -9.01
N VAL A 169 28.48 -2.16 -8.52
CA VAL A 169 27.43 -2.69 -9.41
C VAL A 169 26.53 -1.52 -9.81
N LYS A 170 26.56 -1.14 -11.09
CA LYS A 170 25.81 0.01 -11.60
C LYS A 170 24.29 -0.26 -11.57
N PRO A 171 23.49 0.55 -10.84
CA PRO A 171 22.03 0.53 -10.91
C PRO A 171 21.49 0.79 -12.32
N ASP A 172 20.37 0.13 -12.67
CA ASP A 172 19.59 0.39 -13.87
C ASP A 172 18.18 0.92 -13.53
N SER A 173 17.34 1.15 -14.54
CA SER A 173 15.93 1.57 -14.33
C SER A 173 15.21 0.63 -13.37
N PHE A 174 15.41 -0.69 -13.51
CA PHE A 174 14.78 -1.66 -12.64
C PHE A 174 15.27 -1.54 -11.19
N THR A 175 16.57 -1.33 -10.96
CA THR A 175 17.10 -1.06 -9.61
C THR A 175 16.40 0.16 -8.97
N LEU A 176 16.21 1.24 -9.74
CA LEU A 176 15.54 2.44 -9.25
C LEU A 176 14.06 2.18 -8.95
N VAL A 177 13.35 1.50 -9.84
CA VAL A 177 11.95 1.10 -9.64
C VAL A 177 11.79 0.20 -8.41
N SER A 178 12.77 -0.65 -8.10
CA SER A 178 12.75 -1.49 -6.90
C SER A 178 13.01 -0.73 -5.60
N VAL A 179 13.87 0.30 -5.59
CA VAL A 179 14.27 1.01 -4.35
C VAL A 179 13.44 2.26 -4.05
N ILE A 180 12.92 2.96 -5.09
CA ILE A 180 12.14 4.19 -4.91
C ILE A 180 10.90 3.98 -4.03
N PRO A 181 10.12 2.89 -4.16
CA PRO A 181 8.98 2.66 -3.28
C PRO A 181 9.38 2.52 -1.81
N ALA A 182 10.50 1.85 -1.51
CA ALA A 182 11.03 1.79 -0.14
C ALA A 182 11.38 3.19 0.40
N LEU A 183 11.97 4.06 -0.43
CA LEU A 183 12.23 5.46 -0.07
C LEU A 183 10.94 6.25 0.14
N ALA A 184 9.90 5.97 -0.66
CA ALA A 184 8.58 6.58 -0.51
C ALA A 184 7.90 6.21 0.83
N ASP A 185 8.08 4.97 1.29
CA ASP A 185 7.53 4.50 2.57
C ASP A 185 8.21 5.15 3.79
N ILE A 186 9.52 5.37 3.68
CA ILE A 186 10.30 6.16 4.66
C ILE A 186 9.80 7.61 4.65
N SER A 187 9.43 8.13 3.46
CA SER A 187 8.85 9.47 3.27
C SER A 187 9.78 10.63 3.61
N ASP A 188 11.08 10.43 3.41
CA ASP A 188 12.13 11.44 3.67
C ASP A 188 12.39 12.32 2.41
N PRO A 189 12.10 13.64 2.46
CA PRO A 189 12.32 14.54 1.34
C PRO A 189 13.79 14.66 0.90
N LEU A 190 14.77 14.47 1.80
CA LEU A 190 16.19 14.53 1.44
C LEU A 190 16.59 13.33 0.59
N GLN A 191 16.20 12.13 1.00
CA GLN A 191 16.44 10.91 0.24
C GLN A 191 15.71 10.92 -1.11
N ALA A 192 14.48 11.44 -1.13
CA ALA A 192 13.74 11.65 -2.37
C ALA A 192 14.48 12.57 -3.36
N ARG A 193 15.03 13.69 -2.90
CA ARG A 193 15.86 14.57 -3.73
C ARG A 193 17.15 13.92 -4.17
N TRP A 194 17.79 13.14 -3.30
CA TRP A 194 19.02 12.44 -3.64
C TRP A 194 18.81 11.40 -4.74
N ILE A 195 17.79 10.53 -4.63
CA ILE A 195 17.53 9.49 -5.63
C ILE A 195 17.06 10.09 -6.96
N HIS A 196 16.30 11.19 -6.92
CA HIS A 196 15.93 11.94 -8.11
C HIS A 196 17.15 12.60 -8.77
N GLY A 197 18.05 13.22 -8.01
CA GLY A 197 19.31 13.73 -8.55
C GLY A 197 20.22 12.61 -9.08
N TYR A 198 20.13 11.40 -8.52
CA TYR A 198 20.80 10.22 -9.04
C TYR A 198 20.22 9.77 -10.38
N SER A 199 18.90 9.67 -10.52
CA SER A 199 18.26 9.25 -11.77
C SER A 199 18.60 10.19 -12.93
N ILE A 200 18.62 11.51 -12.70
CA ILE A 200 19.02 12.51 -13.71
C ILE A 200 20.47 12.29 -14.15
N ARG A 201 21.40 12.12 -13.20
CA ARG A 201 22.83 11.91 -13.52
C ARG A 201 23.07 10.63 -14.30
N MET A 202 22.24 9.61 -14.10
CA MET A 202 22.31 8.35 -14.83
C MET A 202 21.50 8.35 -16.12
N HIS A 203 20.83 9.45 -16.47
CA HIS A 203 19.92 9.58 -17.62
C HIS A 203 18.76 8.56 -17.59
N LEU A 204 18.28 8.24 -16.38
CA LEU A 204 17.16 7.32 -16.13
C LEU A 204 15.87 8.06 -15.75
N ASP A 205 15.90 9.39 -15.61
CA ASP A 205 14.76 10.21 -15.17
C ASP A 205 13.61 10.29 -16.19
N GLN A 206 13.88 9.97 -17.46
CA GLN A 206 12.87 9.93 -18.53
C GLN A 206 12.31 8.53 -18.80
N ASP A 207 12.82 7.49 -18.14
CA ASP A 207 12.22 6.16 -18.16
C ASP A 207 10.84 6.23 -17.49
N VAL A 208 9.78 5.77 -18.17
CA VAL A 208 8.41 5.91 -17.68
C VAL A 208 8.21 5.29 -16.30
N TYR A 209 8.86 4.16 -16.01
CA TYR A 209 8.68 3.47 -14.74
C TYR A 209 9.42 4.21 -13.62
N VAL A 210 10.64 4.69 -13.89
CA VAL A 210 11.40 5.51 -12.93
C VAL A 210 10.67 6.82 -12.66
N LEU A 211 10.21 7.52 -13.70
CA LEU A 211 9.48 8.77 -13.56
C LEU A 211 8.18 8.58 -12.77
N THR A 212 7.42 7.52 -13.07
CA THR A 212 6.18 7.18 -12.34
C THR A 212 6.48 6.88 -10.87
N ALA A 213 7.54 6.13 -10.58
CA ALA A 213 7.96 5.87 -9.20
C ALA A 213 8.38 7.16 -8.47
N LEU A 214 9.06 8.09 -9.14
CA LEU A 214 9.43 9.39 -8.57
C LEU A 214 8.18 10.26 -8.28
N ILE A 215 7.18 10.25 -9.17
CA ILE A 215 5.89 10.95 -8.96
C ILE A 215 5.21 10.43 -7.70
N ASP A 216 5.05 9.10 -7.57
CA ASP A 216 4.47 8.46 -6.39
C ASP A 216 5.26 8.77 -5.11
N MET A 217 6.59 8.69 -5.18
CA MET A 217 7.47 9.01 -4.05
C MET A 217 7.29 10.46 -3.60
N TYR A 218 7.29 11.44 -4.50
CA TYR A 218 7.10 12.84 -4.11
C TYR A 218 5.70 13.10 -3.55
N ALA A 219 4.65 12.43 -4.05
CA ALA A 219 3.34 12.48 -3.43
C ALA A 219 3.40 11.93 -1.98
N LYS A 220 3.94 10.73 -1.78
CA LYS A 220 4.12 10.10 -0.45
C LYS A 220 5.10 10.84 0.48
N CYS A 221 5.94 11.73 -0.04
CA CYS A 221 6.75 12.66 0.73
C CYS A 221 6.02 13.97 1.07
N GLY A 222 4.72 14.12 0.77
CA GLY A 222 3.96 15.34 1.02
C GLY A 222 4.32 16.48 0.05
N ARG A 223 4.89 16.19 -1.12
CA ARG A 223 5.35 17.19 -2.13
C ARG A 223 4.61 16.99 -3.47
N VAL A 224 3.28 16.98 -3.43
CA VAL A 224 2.43 16.78 -4.61
C VAL A 224 2.64 17.81 -5.72
N SER A 225 3.09 19.02 -5.39
CA SER A 225 3.47 20.04 -6.38
C SER A 225 4.69 19.63 -7.21
N ILE A 226 5.71 19.01 -6.59
CA ILE A 226 6.87 18.45 -7.29
C ILE A 226 6.44 17.26 -8.13
N ALA A 227 5.59 16.38 -7.59
CA ALA A 227 5.01 15.26 -8.33
C ALA A 227 4.28 15.76 -9.60
N ARG A 228 3.47 16.82 -9.50
CA ARG A 228 2.80 17.44 -10.66
C ARG A 228 3.78 18.04 -11.66
N SER A 229 4.87 18.64 -11.19
CA SER A 229 5.93 19.18 -12.06
C SER A 229 6.57 18.06 -12.90
N LEU A 230 6.91 16.95 -12.25
CA LEU A 230 7.45 15.76 -12.93
C LEU A 230 6.46 15.16 -13.93
N PHE A 231 5.20 15.02 -13.52
CA PHE A 231 4.12 14.57 -14.39
C PHE A 231 3.99 15.44 -15.65
N LYS A 232 4.08 16.77 -15.52
CA LYS A 232 4.03 17.70 -16.66
C LYS A 232 5.28 17.64 -17.54
N SER A 233 6.44 17.33 -16.98
CA SER A 233 7.69 17.18 -17.75
C SER A 233 7.81 15.85 -18.48
N ALA A 234 6.90 14.90 -18.24
CA ALA A 234 6.91 13.60 -18.88
C ALA A 234 6.75 13.74 -20.41
N ARG A 235 7.69 13.18 -21.18
CA ARG A 235 7.61 13.14 -22.65
C ARG A 235 6.39 12.34 -23.11
N GLU A 236 6.17 11.20 -22.48
CA GLU A 236 5.01 10.35 -22.67
C GLU A 236 4.41 9.99 -21.30
N ARG A 237 3.08 10.04 -21.22
CA ARG A 237 2.32 9.67 -20.02
C ARG A 237 1.54 8.40 -20.32
N HIS A 238 1.96 7.29 -19.69
CA HIS A 238 1.24 6.02 -19.73
C HIS A 238 0.15 5.99 -18.66
N VAL A 239 -0.77 5.03 -18.75
CA VAL A 239 -1.87 4.84 -17.79
C VAL A 239 -1.34 4.81 -16.34
N ILE A 240 -0.23 4.11 -16.09
CA ILE A 240 0.42 4.07 -14.76
C ILE A 240 0.84 5.45 -14.23
N THR A 241 1.30 6.34 -15.11
CA THR A 241 1.76 7.70 -14.77
C THR A 241 0.57 8.59 -14.42
N TRP A 242 -0.56 8.43 -15.12
CA TRP A 242 -1.82 9.08 -14.79
C TRP A 242 -2.36 8.59 -13.45
N ASN A 243 -2.41 7.28 -13.25
CA ASN A 243 -2.91 6.66 -12.02
C ASN A 243 -2.13 7.16 -10.79
N ALA A 244 -0.79 7.20 -10.87
CA ALA A 244 0.06 7.71 -9.78
C ALA A 244 -0.29 9.17 -9.42
N MET A 245 -0.55 10.02 -10.41
CA MET A 245 -0.88 11.44 -10.15
C MET A 245 -2.32 11.62 -9.65
N ILE A 246 -3.30 10.88 -10.20
CA ILE A 246 -4.71 10.89 -9.75
C ILE A 246 -4.77 10.44 -8.29
N HIS A 247 -4.14 9.31 -7.96
CA HIS A 247 -4.03 8.82 -6.59
C HIS A 247 -3.32 9.81 -5.67
N GLY A 248 -2.21 10.40 -6.13
CA GLY A 248 -1.48 11.43 -5.40
C GLY A 248 -2.34 12.66 -5.06
N TYR A 249 -3.19 13.13 -5.96
CA TYR A 249 -4.12 14.22 -5.64
C TYR A 249 -5.25 13.78 -4.70
N GLY A 250 -5.82 12.60 -4.91
CA GLY A 250 -6.88 12.05 -4.05
C GLY A 250 -6.43 11.90 -2.59
N SER A 251 -5.27 11.29 -2.37
CA SER A 251 -4.68 11.11 -1.03
C SER A 251 -4.28 12.42 -0.34
N HIS A 252 -4.18 13.54 -1.07
CA HIS A 252 -3.89 14.87 -0.52
C HIS A 252 -5.14 15.72 -0.26
N GLY A 253 -6.34 15.18 -0.48
CA GLY A 253 -7.61 15.91 -0.33
C GLY A 253 -7.97 16.77 -1.55
N PHE A 254 -7.23 16.69 -2.65
CA PHE A 254 -7.49 17.47 -3.86
C PHE A 254 -8.37 16.68 -4.85
N GLY A 255 -9.49 16.12 -4.38
CA GLY A 255 -10.32 15.19 -5.17
C GLY A 255 -10.88 15.78 -6.47
N LYS A 256 -11.28 17.06 -6.48
CA LYS A 256 -11.72 17.74 -7.71
C LYS A 256 -10.63 17.78 -8.78
N VAL A 257 -9.39 18.08 -8.37
CA VAL A 257 -8.23 18.09 -9.28
C VAL A 257 -7.91 16.68 -9.78
N ALA A 258 -8.10 15.65 -8.95
CA ALA A 258 -7.95 14.25 -9.38
C ALA A 258 -8.98 13.85 -10.45
N VAL A 259 -10.24 14.29 -10.29
CA VAL A 259 -11.32 14.09 -11.27
C VAL A 259 -11.03 14.85 -12.57
N GLU A 260 -10.57 16.10 -12.50
CA GLU A 260 -10.13 16.87 -13.67
C GLU A 260 -9.00 16.15 -14.43
N LEU A 261 -8.01 15.58 -13.72
CA LEU A 261 -6.95 14.78 -14.34
C LEU A 261 -7.47 13.51 -15.00
N PHE A 262 -8.48 12.86 -14.42
CA PHE A 262 -9.10 11.68 -15.00
C PHE A 262 -9.81 12.00 -16.33
N GLU A 263 -10.54 13.12 -16.38
CA GLU A 263 -11.15 13.58 -17.63
C GLU A 263 -10.09 14.05 -18.66
N GLU A 264 -8.99 14.69 -18.22
CA GLU A 264 -7.84 15.00 -19.07
C GLU A 264 -7.24 13.72 -19.68
N MET A 265 -7.07 12.66 -18.87
CA MET A 265 -6.59 11.35 -19.32
C MET A 265 -7.48 10.77 -20.42
N LYS A 266 -8.81 10.77 -20.23
CA LYS A 266 -9.77 10.30 -21.23
C LYS A 266 -9.69 11.12 -22.52
N SER A 267 -9.64 12.44 -22.41
CA SER A 267 -9.53 13.34 -23.57
C SER A 267 -8.23 13.14 -24.37
N SER A 268 -7.18 12.63 -23.71
CA SER A 268 -5.91 12.28 -24.36
C SER A 268 -5.90 10.92 -25.06
N GLY A 269 -7.05 10.23 -25.12
CA GLY A 269 -7.20 8.93 -25.78
C GLY A 269 -6.59 7.76 -25.01
N ARG A 270 -6.26 7.93 -23.73
CA ARG A 270 -5.75 6.85 -22.87
C ARG A 270 -6.92 6.11 -22.24
N VAL A 271 -6.95 4.79 -22.40
CA VAL A 271 -8.00 3.91 -21.85
C VAL A 271 -7.74 3.68 -20.36
N PRO A 272 -8.68 4.06 -19.46
CA PRO A 272 -8.65 3.71 -18.05
C PRO A 272 -8.61 2.20 -17.81
N ASN A 273 -7.95 1.76 -16.74
CA ASN A 273 -8.00 0.39 -16.25
C ASN A 273 -8.56 0.34 -14.82
N GLU A 274 -8.63 -0.87 -14.24
CA GLU A 274 -9.10 -1.09 -12.86
C GLU A 274 -8.41 -0.15 -11.85
N THR A 275 -7.07 -0.05 -11.92
CA THR A 275 -6.31 0.84 -11.02
C THR A 275 -6.65 2.32 -11.23
N THR A 276 -6.99 2.74 -12.45
CA THR A 276 -7.45 4.11 -12.74
C THR A 276 -8.77 4.38 -12.02
N PHE A 277 -9.73 3.47 -12.13
CA PHE A 277 -11.04 3.58 -11.49
C PHE A 277 -10.91 3.58 -9.96
N LEU A 278 -10.11 2.68 -9.39
CA LEU A 278 -9.81 2.71 -7.96
C LEU A 278 -9.27 4.07 -7.51
N SER A 279 -8.30 4.63 -8.26
CA SER A 279 -7.68 5.92 -7.92
C SER A 279 -8.67 7.09 -7.93
N VAL A 280 -9.54 7.18 -8.95
CA VAL A 280 -10.54 8.25 -9.03
C VAL A 280 -11.69 8.06 -8.03
N LEU A 281 -12.11 6.82 -7.77
CA LEU A 281 -13.12 6.50 -6.75
C LEU A 281 -12.62 6.85 -5.35
N SER A 282 -11.37 6.52 -5.01
CA SER A 282 -10.79 6.90 -3.71
C SER A 282 -10.70 8.42 -3.57
N ALA A 283 -10.35 9.13 -4.65
CA ALA A 283 -10.37 10.59 -4.66
C ALA A 283 -11.77 11.17 -4.44
N CYS A 284 -12.79 10.57 -5.07
CA CYS A 284 -14.19 10.94 -4.83
C CYS A 284 -14.62 10.66 -3.39
N SER A 285 -14.24 9.49 -2.85
CA SER A 285 -14.51 9.11 -1.45
C SER A 285 -13.91 10.10 -0.47
N HIS A 286 -12.67 10.54 -0.66
CA HIS A 286 -12.02 11.46 0.26
C HIS A 286 -12.45 12.92 0.12
N ALA A 287 -13.09 13.29 -0.99
CA ALA A 287 -13.59 14.64 -1.26
C ALA A 287 -15.12 14.78 -1.19
N GLY A 288 -15.84 13.69 -0.92
CA GLY A 288 -17.31 13.70 -0.82
C GLY A 288 -18.02 13.90 -2.16
N LEU A 289 -17.37 13.53 -3.27
CA LEU A 289 -17.92 13.65 -4.63
C LEU A 289 -18.80 12.42 -4.94
N VAL A 290 -19.95 12.33 -4.27
CA VAL A 290 -20.82 11.14 -4.30
C VAL A 290 -21.38 10.86 -5.69
N ASP A 291 -21.80 11.90 -6.41
CA ASP A 291 -22.44 11.74 -7.72
C ASP A 291 -21.41 11.34 -8.79
N GLU A 292 -20.23 11.96 -8.76
CA GLU A 292 -19.10 11.59 -9.60
C GLU A 292 -18.62 10.15 -9.30
N GLY A 293 -18.53 9.77 -8.02
CA GLY A 293 -18.14 8.41 -7.63
C GLY A 293 -19.10 7.35 -8.17
N ARG A 294 -20.42 7.59 -8.10
CA ARG A 294 -21.42 6.69 -8.71
C ARG A 294 -21.27 6.60 -10.21
N LYS A 295 -21.18 7.76 -10.88
CA LYS A 295 -21.01 7.84 -12.33
C LYS A 295 -19.79 7.02 -12.77
N TYR A 296 -18.66 7.18 -12.09
CA TYR A 296 -17.43 6.46 -12.44
C TYR A 296 -17.52 4.97 -12.14
N PHE A 297 -18.13 4.58 -11.02
CA PHE A 297 -18.34 3.16 -10.69
C PHE A 297 -19.23 2.46 -11.74
N SER A 298 -20.34 3.07 -12.16
CA SER A 298 -21.18 2.52 -13.24
C SER A 298 -20.44 2.46 -14.58
N SER A 299 -19.75 3.54 -14.96
CA SER A 299 -19.02 3.59 -16.24
C SER A 299 -17.93 2.52 -16.34
N MET A 300 -17.33 2.09 -15.22
CA MET A 300 -16.30 1.06 -15.20
C MET A 300 -16.75 -0.22 -15.92
N ASN A 301 -17.97 -0.68 -15.63
CA ASN A 301 -18.55 -1.84 -16.29
C ASN A 301 -19.25 -1.48 -17.61
N GLU A 302 -20.06 -0.42 -17.61
CA GLU A 302 -20.92 -0.05 -18.76
C GLU A 302 -20.12 0.41 -19.99
N ASP A 303 -19.10 1.24 -19.78
CA ASP A 303 -18.34 1.86 -20.88
C ASP A 303 -17.03 1.10 -21.19
N TYR A 304 -16.44 0.42 -20.21
CA TYR A 304 -15.12 -0.22 -20.34
C TYR A 304 -15.12 -1.74 -20.17
N GLY A 305 -16.25 -2.34 -19.76
CA GLY A 305 -16.33 -3.79 -19.53
C GLY A 305 -15.40 -4.31 -18.43
N LEU A 306 -15.03 -3.44 -17.48
CA LEU A 306 -14.16 -3.80 -16.36
C LEU A 306 -15.03 -4.21 -15.16
N GLU A 307 -14.85 -5.43 -14.69
CA GLU A 307 -15.57 -5.90 -13.50
C GLU A 307 -15.00 -5.27 -12.22
N PRO A 308 -15.83 -4.70 -11.33
CA PRO A 308 -15.34 -4.14 -10.08
C PRO A 308 -14.77 -5.22 -9.15
N GLY A 309 -13.49 -5.10 -8.81
CA GLY A 309 -12.87 -5.87 -7.72
C GLY A 309 -13.26 -5.39 -6.30
N MET A 310 -12.87 -6.16 -5.27
CA MET A 310 -13.22 -5.91 -3.85
C MET A 310 -12.85 -4.50 -3.35
N GLU A 311 -11.71 -3.96 -3.78
CA GLU A 311 -11.24 -2.61 -3.44
C GLU A 311 -12.17 -1.51 -3.98
N HIS A 312 -12.78 -1.72 -5.15
CA HIS A 312 -13.75 -0.77 -5.71
C HIS A 312 -15.04 -0.75 -4.88
N TYR A 313 -15.55 -1.92 -4.49
CA TYR A 313 -16.72 -2.02 -3.60
C TYR A 313 -16.44 -1.38 -2.23
N GLY A 314 -15.27 -1.67 -1.64
CA GLY A 314 -14.87 -1.07 -0.36
C GLY A 314 -14.79 0.46 -0.43
N THR A 315 -14.27 0.99 -1.54
CA THR A 315 -14.20 2.44 -1.78
C THR A 315 -15.58 3.06 -1.96
N MET A 316 -16.52 2.38 -2.64
CA MET A 316 -17.90 2.86 -2.76
C MET A 316 -18.64 2.88 -1.41
N VAL A 317 -18.43 1.86 -0.58
CA VAL A 317 -18.98 1.84 0.79
C VAL A 317 -18.37 2.95 1.63
N ASP A 318 -17.05 3.19 1.54
CA ASP A 318 -16.40 4.33 2.22
C ASP A 318 -16.98 5.68 1.74
N LEU A 319 -17.22 5.84 0.44
CA LEU A 319 -17.82 7.05 -0.15
C LEU A 319 -19.24 7.31 0.39
N LEU A 320 -20.13 6.31 0.29
CA LEU A 320 -21.51 6.42 0.76
C LEU A 320 -21.57 6.59 2.28
N GLY A 321 -20.74 5.83 2.98
CA GLY A 321 -20.63 5.84 4.43
C GLY A 321 -20.19 7.20 4.97
N ARG A 322 -19.15 7.82 4.40
CA ARG A 322 -18.71 9.18 4.77
C ARG A 322 -19.74 10.26 4.47
N ALA A 323 -20.60 10.03 3.47
CA ALA A 323 -21.68 10.93 3.10
C ALA A 323 -22.92 10.78 4.01
N GLY A 324 -22.88 9.89 5.01
CA GLY A 324 -24.01 9.63 5.91
C GLY A 324 -25.11 8.75 5.31
N LYS A 325 -24.90 8.18 4.12
CA LYS A 325 -25.89 7.34 3.43
C LYS A 325 -25.77 5.87 3.88
N LEU A 326 -25.88 5.62 5.18
CA LEU A 326 -25.60 4.31 5.78
C LEU A 326 -26.52 3.20 5.26
N ASP A 327 -27.83 3.42 5.20
CA ASP A 327 -28.78 2.41 4.74
C ASP A 327 -28.54 2.04 3.27
N GLU A 328 -28.16 3.04 2.47
CA GLU A 328 -27.79 2.82 1.07
C GLU A 328 -26.48 2.05 0.94
N ALA A 329 -25.47 2.39 1.74
CA ALA A 329 -24.21 1.65 1.80
C ALA A 329 -24.44 0.19 2.19
N TRP A 330 -25.33 -0.07 3.17
CA TRP A 330 -25.69 -1.42 3.57
C TRP A 330 -26.43 -2.17 2.47
N SER A 331 -27.41 -1.53 1.82
CA SER A 331 -28.12 -2.12 0.68
C SER A 331 -27.17 -2.42 -0.49
N PHE A 332 -26.15 -1.57 -0.69
CA PHE A 332 -25.12 -1.79 -1.71
C PHE A 332 -24.29 -3.05 -1.41
N ILE A 333 -23.86 -3.24 -0.15
CA ILE A 333 -23.16 -4.46 0.30
C ILE A 333 -24.01 -5.70 0.04
N GLN A 334 -25.30 -5.66 0.38
CA GLN A 334 -26.21 -6.79 0.20
C GLN A 334 -26.46 -7.18 -1.27
N LYS A 335 -26.24 -6.24 -2.21
CA LYS A 335 -26.43 -6.44 -3.65
C LYS A 335 -25.14 -6.79 -4.39
N MET A 336 -24.02 -6.92 -3.68
CA MET A 336 -22.76 -7.28 -4.32
C MET A 336 -22.88 -8.65 -5.02
N PRO A 337 -22.33 -8.80 -6.24
CA PRO A 337 -22.35 -10.08 -6.95
C PRO A 337 -21.35 -11.10 -6.40
N VAL A 338 -20.52 -10.69 -5.43
CA VAL A 338 -19.47 -11.46 -4.79
C VAL A 338 -19.54 -11.31 -3.27
N ASP A 339 -19.08 -12.32 -2.53
CA ASP A 339 -19.07 -12.29 -1.07
C ASP A 339 -18.22 -11.13 -0.54
N PRO A 340 -18.76 -10.22 0.29
CA PRO A 340 -18.03 -9.05 0.76
C PRO A 340 -16.85 -9.42 1.67
N GLY A 341 -15.70 -8.80 1.42
CA GLY A 341 -14.49 -8.99 2.21
C GLY A 341 -14.39 -8.09 3.45
N ILE A 342 -13.31 -8.28 4.22
CA ILE A 342 -13.01 -7.50 5.44
C ILE A 342 -12.92 -5.99 5.15
N SER A 343 -12.39 -5.58 3.99
CA SER A 343 -12.25 -4.17 3.63
C SER A 343 -13.59 -3.45 3.47
N VAL A 344 -14.60 -4.13 2.90
CA VAL A 344 -15.96 -3.60 2.69
C VAL A 344 -16.68 -3.37 4.02
N TYR A 345 -16.74 -4.40 4.86
CA TYR A 345 -17.33 -4.27 6.20
C TYR A 345 -16.50 -3.33 7.10
N GLY A 346 -15.18 -3.28 6.91
CA GLY A 346 -14.31 -2.35 7.61
C GLY A 346 -14.65 -0.88 7.29
N ALA A 347 -14.90 -0.56 6.02
CA ALA A 347 -15.37 0.74 5.58
C ALA A 347 -16.73 1.09 6.20
N MET A 348 -17.67 0.14 6.19
CA MET A 348 -18.99 0.32 6.80
C MET A 348 -18.90 0.57 8.30
N LEU A 349 -18.10 -0.21 9.03
CA LEU A 349 -17.87 -0.03 10.47
C LEU A 349 -17.25 1.35 10.78
N GLY A 350 -16.35 1.83 9.91
CA GLY A 350 -15.80 3.18 9.97
C GLY A 350 -16.86 4.26 9.80
N ALA A 351 -17.78 4.09 8.85
CA ALA A 351 -18.91 4.99 8.61
C ALA A 351 -19.90 5.01 9.78
N CYS A 352 -20.21 3.84 10.35
CA CYS A 352 -21.05 3.73 11.53
C CYS A 352 -20.47 4.47 12.74
N LYS A 353 -19.14 4.42 12.93
CA LYS A 353 -18.47 5.26 13.94
C LYS A 353 -18.68 6.75 13.69
N LEU A 354 -18.50 7.19 12.44
CA LEU A 354 -18.63 8.60 12.06
C LEU A 354 -20.04 9.14 12.34
N HIS A 355 -21.05 8.34 12.02
CA HIS A 355 -22.47 8.72 12.13
C HIS A 355 -23.17 8.19 13.39
N LYS A 356 -22.41 7.63 14.35
CA LYS A 356 -22.90 7.15 15.64
C LYS A 356 -24.02 6.09 15.52
N ASN A 357 -23.99 5.24 14.50
CA ASN A 357 -24.97 4.16 14.29
C ASN A 357 -24.43 2.85 14.91
N VAL A 358 -24.99 2.44 16.06
CA VAL A 358 -24.53 1.25 16.78
C VAL A 358 -25.02 -0.04 16.13
N GLU A 359 -26.26 -0.07 15.63
CA GLU A 359 -26.90 -1.28 15.10
C GLU A 359 -26.15 -1.83 13.88
N LEU A 360 -25.92 -0.99 12.87
CA LEU A 360 -25.15 -1.37 11.68
C LEU A 360 -23.67 -1.61 12.01
N ALA A 361 -23.14 -0.99 13.07
CA ALA A 361 -21.78 -1.28 13.53
C ALA A 361 -21.65 -2.71 14.07
N GLU A 362 -22.63 -3.17 14.85
CA GLU A 362 -22.65 -4.54 15.38
C GLU A 362 -22.74 -5.56 14.27
N GLU A 363 -23.67 -5.36 13.33
CA GLU A 363 -23.86 -6.26 12.20
C GLU A 363 -22.58 -6.34 11.33
N SER A 364 -22.01 -5.19 10.99
CA SER A 364 -20.77 -5.13 10.21
C SER A 364 -19.58 -5.75 10.94
N ALA A 365 -19.44 -5.52 12.25
CA ALA A 365 -18.35 -6.09 13.04
C ALA A 365 -18.48 -7.62 13.19
N GLN A 366 -19.71 -8.14 13.33
CA GLN A 366 -19.96 -9.57 13.36
C GLN A 366 -19.45 -10.24 12.08
N ARG A 367 -19.79 -9.69 10.91
CA ARG A 367 -19.31 -10.20 9.61
C ARG A 367 -17.79 -10.17 9.49
N ILE A 368 -17.14 -9.10 9.96
CA ILE A 368 -15.67 -9.04 10.00
C ILE A 368 -15.11 -10.17 10.85
N PHE A 369 -15.64 -10.40 12.05
CA PHE A 369 -15.11 -11.42 12.97
C PHE A 369 -15.35 -12.85 12.51
N GLU A 370 -16.40 -13.11 11.71
CA GLU A 370 -16.63 -14.38 11.02
C GLU A 370 -15.53 -14.66 9.98
N LEU A 371 -15.00 -13.61 9.32
CA LEU A 371 -13.90 -13.71 8.37
C LEU A 371 -12.51 -13.84 9.03
N GLY A 372 -12.42 -13.67 10.35
CA GLY A 372 -11.21 -13.91 11.14
C GLY A 372 -10.03 -12.97 10.84
N PRO A 373 -10.11 -11.66 11.15
CA PRO A 373 -9.01 -10.73 10.92
C PRO A 373 -7.82 -11.04 11.85
N ASP A 374 -6.61 -10.94 11.31
CA ASP A 374 -5.36 -11.09 12.08
C ASP A 374 -5.12 -9.94 13.07
N GLU A 375 -5.74 -8.78 12.84
CA GLU A 375 -5.49 -7.55 13.59
C GLU A 375 -6.62 -7.16 14.57
N GLY A 376 -6.21 -6.58 15.70
CA GLY A 376 -7.13 -6.05 16.72
C GLY A 376 -7.85 -4.74 16.35
N VAL A 377 -7.61 -4.18 15.16
CA VAL A 377 -8.07 -2.84 14.77
C VAL A 377 -9.59 -2.72 14.82
N TYR A 378 -10.32 -3.71 14.30
CA TYR A 378 -11.78 -3.69 14.26
C TYR A 378 -12.42 -3.86 15.66
N HIS A 379 -11.76 -4.59 16.57
CA HIS A 379 -12.19 -4.67 17.96
C HIS A 379 -12.05 -3.31 18.66
N VAL A 380 -10.92 -2.63 18.46
CA VAL A 380 -10.72 -1.27 18.98
C VAL A 380 -11.75 -0.31 18.39
N LEU A 381 -12.06 -0.43 17.10
CA LEU A 381 -13.04 0.41 16.43
C LEU A 381 -14.44 0.23 17.03
N LEU A 382 -14.90 -1.03 17.18
CA LEU A 382 -16.18 -1.35 17.79
C LEU A 382 -16.26 -0.91 19.26
N ALA A 383 -15.20 -1.12 20.04
CA ALA A 383 -15.15 -0.67 21.43
C ALA A 383 -15.28 0.86 21.54
N ASN A 384 -14.70 1.62 20.60
CA ASN A 384 -14.87 3.08 20.57
C ASN A 384 -16.31 3.49 20.21
N ILE A 385 -16.98 2.75 19.33
CA ILE A 385 -18.40 2.99 19.00
C ILE A 385 -19.28 2.80 20.23
N TYR A 386 -19.09 1.69 20.97
CA TYR A 386 -19.80 1.46 22.23
C TYR A 386 -19.49 2.53 23.28
N ALA A 387 -18.23 2.96 23.40
CA ALA A 387 -17.84 4.00 24.34
C ALA A 387 -18.56 5.33 24.03
N ASN A 388 -18.60 5.74 22.76
CA ASN A 388 -19.33 6.93 22.33
C ASN A 388 -20.85 6.83 22.59
N ALA A 389 -21.39 5.62 22.58
CA ALA A 389 -22.79 5.34 22.92
C ALA A 389 -23.03 5.09 24.42
N SER A 390 -22.01 5.27 25.27
CA SER A 390 -22.04 4.99 26.72
C SER A 390 -22.38 3.53 27.10
N MET A 391 -22.11 2.58 26.19
CA MET A 391 -22.38 1.15 26.36
C MET A 391 -21.18 0.41 27.00
N TRP A 392 -20.88 0.74 28.25
CA TRP A 392 -19.65 0.28 28.94
C TRP A 392 -19.55 -1.24 29.15
N LYS A 393 -20.69 -1.93 29.29
CA LYS A 393 -20.73 -3.39 29.38
C LYS A 393 -20.19 -4.04 28.11
N ASP A 394 -20.56 -3.49 26.95
CA ASP A 394 -20.14 -3.98 25.65
C ASP A 394 -18.67 -3.62 25.36
N VAL A 395 -18.19 -2.45 25.83
CA VAL A 395 -16.76 -2.11 25.82
C VAL A 395 -15.95 -3.16 26.59
N ALA A 396 -16.38 -3.51 27.81
CA ALA A 396 -15.71 -4.53 28.61
C ALA A 396 -15.71 -5.89 27.91
N ARG A 397 -16.84 -6.29 27.32
CA ARG A 397 -16.97 -7.53 26.53
C ARG A 397 -15.95 -7.61 25.39
N VAL A 398 -15.82 -6.52 24.61
CA VAL A 398 -14.87 -6.47 23.49
C VAL A 398 -13.42 -6.52 23.99
N ARG A 399 -13.08 -5.81 25.07
CA ARG A 399 -11.72 -5.84 25.66
C ARG A 399 -11.34 -7.23 26.16
N THR A 400 -12.25 -7.92 26.86
CA THR A 400 -12.00 -9.30 27.29
C THR A 400 -11.82 -10.25 26.10
N ALA A 401 -12.55 -10.05 25.00
CA ALA A 401 -12.35 -10.84 23.79
C ALA A 401 -10.99 -10.58 23.15
N MET A 402 -10.50 -9.33 23.14
CA MET A 402 -9.16 -8.98 22.67
C MET A 402 -8.08 -9.65 23.51
N GLU A 403 -8.18 -9.61 24.84
CA GLU A 403 -7.22 -10.23 25.77
C GLU A 403 -7.13 -11.74 25.57
N LYS A 404 -8.28 -12.42 25.44
CA LYS A 404 -8.33 -13.87 25.17
C LYS A 404 -7.66 -14.27 23.86
N LYS A 405 -7.67 -13.39 22.85
CA LYS A 405 -7.02 -13.60 21.55
C LYS A 405 -5.58 -13.07 21.51
N GLY A 406 -5.06 -12.49 22.59
CA GLY A 406 -3.73 -11.88 22.64
C GLY A 406 -3.60 -10.61 21.78
N LEU A 407 -4.72 -9.97 21.42
CA LEU A 407 -4.73 -8.78 20.57
C LEU A 407 -4.40 -7.53 21.38
N GLN A 408 -3.43 -6.73 20.91
CA GLN A 408 -3.02 -5.49 21.56
C GLN A 408 -3.44 -4.24 20.79
N LYS A 409 -3.71 -3.15 21.51
CA LYS A 409 -3.97 -1.84 20.92
C LYS A 409 -2.65 -1.20 20.48
N THR A 410 -2.58 -0.81 19.21
CA THR A 410 -1.44 -0.05 18.68
C THR A 410 -1.36 1.35 19.34
N PRO A 411 -0.24 1.71 19.99
CA PRO A 411 -0.07 3.04 20.56
C PRO A 411 0.05 4.10 19.46
N GLY A 412 -0.57 5.26 19.67
CA GLY A 412 -0.48 6.40 18.78
C GLY A 412 0.81 7.20 19.00
N TRP A 413 1.53 7.48 17.92
CA TRP A 413 2.72 8.32 17.92
C TRP A 413 2.75 9.23 16.70
N SER A 414 3.43 10.37 16.85
CA SER A 414 3.69 11.31 15.77
C SER A 414 5.19 11.50 15.59
N ILE A 415 5.65 11.56 14.35
CA ILE A 415 7.05 11.76 13.99
C ILE A 415 7.22 13.12 13.31
N VAL A 416 8.28 13.82 13.68
CA VAL A 416 8.82 14.97 12.95
C VAL A 416 10.25 14.63 12.54
N GLN A 417 10.57 14.81 11.25
CA GLN A 417 11.92 14.64 10.74
C GLN A 417 12.53 16.01 10.43
N LEU A 418 13.62 16.37 11.13
CA LEU A 418 14.33 17.64 10.94
C LEU A 418 15.84 17.38 10.89
N LYS A 419 16.53 18.00 9.93
CA LYS A 419 18.00 17.94 9.81
C LYS A 419 18.60 16.52 9.91
N ASN A 420 17.90 15.53 9.33
CA ASN A 420 18.28 14.11 9.36
C ASN A 420 18.10 13.38 10.70
N GLU A 421 17.42 14.00 11.67
CA GLU A 421 17.02 13.38 12.94
C GLU A 421 15.52 13.11 12.94
N ILE A 422 15.15 11.94 13.48
CA ILE A 422 13.75 11.52 13.65
C ILE A 422 13.38 11.72 15.11
N HIS A 423 12.36 12.54 15.34
CA HIS A 423 11.82 12.81 16.67
C HIS A 423 10.43 12.21 16.79
N THR A 424 10.29 11.22 17.67
CA THR A 424 9.03 10.52 17.92
C THR A 424 8.40 11.03 19.20
N PHE A 425 7.11 11.34 19.12
CA PHE A 425 6.30 11.84 20.22
C PHE A 425 5.16 10.86 20.51
N TYR A 426 4.97 10.56 21.79
CA TYR A 426 3.82 9.81 22.29
C TYR A 426 2.97 10.73 23.15
N SER A 427 1.66 10.50 23.17
CA SER A 427 0.74 11.32 23.97
C SER A 427 1.17 11.32 25.44
N GLY A 428 1.28 12.52 26.04
CA GLY A 428 1.69 12.70 27.45
C GLY A 428 3.16 12.38 27.77
N SER A 429 3.98 11.99 26.79
CA SER A 429 5.37 11.63 27.06
C SER A 429 6.24 12.85 27.33
N THR A 430 7.19 12.70 28.26
CA THR A 430 8.22 13.69 28.62
C THR A 430 9.63 13.20 28.32
N ASN A 431 9.77 12.08 27.60
CA ASN A 431 11.05 11.42 27.32
C ASN A 431 11.97 12.21 26.37
N HIS A 432 11.44 13.25 25.71
CA HIS A 432 12.22 14.06 24.79
C HIS A 432 13.17 15.01 25.55
N GLN A 433 14.42 15.13 25.09
CA GLN A 433 15.44 15.98 25.75
C GLN A 433 15.00 17.44 25.95
N GLN A 434 14.20 17.96 25.01
CA GLN A 434 13.64 19.32 25.04
C GLN A 434 12.18 19.37 25.54
N ALA A 435 11.71 18.39 26.31
CA ALA A 435 10.31 18.32 26.74
C ALA A 435 9.83 19.63 27.36
N LYS A 436 10.59 20.23 28.29
CA LYS A 436 10.21 21.49 28.95
C LYS A 436 9.88 22.61 27.95
N ASP A 437 10.74 22.81 26.95
CA ASP A 437 10.55 23.85 25.92
C ASP A 437 9.34 23.54 25.03
N ILE A 438 9.16 22.27 24.67
CA ILE A 438 8.03 21.81 23.84
C ILE A 438 6.71 22.05 24.56
N TYR A 439 6.59 21.66 25.83
CA TYR A 439 5.39 21.86 26.63
C TYR A 439 5.13 23.35 26.89
N ALA A 440 6.15 24.16 27.15
CA ALA A 440 6.00 25.60 27.30
C ALA A 440 5.50 26.26 26.00
N ARG A 441 6.07 25.89 24.84
CA ARG A 441 5.59 26.41 23.55
C ARG A 441 4.18 25.93 23.24
N LEU A 442 3.87 24.67 23.54
CA LEU A 442 2.54 24.11 23.35
C LEU A 442 1.49 24.82 24.20
N ALA A 443 1.76 25.09 25.49
CA ALA A 443 0.85 25.83 26.35
C ALA A 443 0.49 27.21 25.75
N LYS A 444 1.50 27.96 25.31
CA LYS A 444 1.31 29.24 24.63
C LYS A 444 0.52 29.09 23.32
N LEU A 445 0.82 28.08 22.51
CA LEU A 445 0.08 27.80 21.27
C LEU A 445 -1.39 27.51 21.53
N ILE A 446 -1.71 26.75 22.58
CA ILE A 446 -3.09 26.45 22.97
C ILE A 446 -3.83 27.73 23.37
N GLU A 447 -3.19 28.65 24.10
CA GLU A 447 -3.76 29.97 24.42
C GLU A 447 -4.01 30.80 23.15
N GLU A 448 -3.04 30.86 22.24
CA GLU A 448 -3.13 31.57 20.96
C GLU A 448 -4.33 31.06 20.12
N ILE A 449 -4.51 29.74 20.01
CA ILE A 449 -5.62 29.18 19.23
C ILE A 449 -6.98 29.30 19.94
N LYS A 450 -7.03 29.27 21.28
CA LYS A 450 -8.26 29.53 22.05
C LYS A 450 -8.77 30.95 21.81
N ALA A 451 -7.85 31.92 21.72
CA ALA A 451 -8.20 33.32 21.45
C ALA A 451 -8.87 33.52 20.08
N VAL A 452 -8.64 32.63 19.11
CA VAL A 452 -9.28 32.66 17.79
C VAL A 452 -10.39 31.62 17.62
N GLY A 453 -10.87 31.03 18.73
CA GLY A 453 -12.07 30.19 18.75
C GLY A 453 -11.84 28.68 18.84
N TYR A 454 -10.64 28.21 19.22
CA TYR A 454 -10.43 26.78 19.49
C TYR A 454 -11.17 26.33 20.74
N VAL A 455 -12.00 25.29 20.59
CA VAL A 455 -12.65 24.57 21.69
C VAL A 455 -12.18 23.11 21.65
N PRO A 456 -11.58 22.58 22.74
CA PRO A 456 -11.18 21.18 22.79
C PRO A 456 -12.39 20.24 22.63
N ASP A 457 -12.24 19.25 21.76
CA ASP A 457 -13.26 18.22 21.54
C ASP A 457 -13.08 17.07 22.55
N THR A 458 -13.84 17.12 23.63
CA THR A 458 -13.78 16.17 24.76
C THR A 458 -14.65 14.93 24.57
N ASP A 459 -15.39 14.81 23.46
CA ASP A 459 -16.34 13.71 23.21
C ASP A 459 -15.65 12.33 23.15
N SER A 460 -14.33 12.29 22.93
CA SER A 460 -13.56 11.04 22.80
C SER A 460 -12.88 10.59 24.10
N ILE A 461 -12.97 11.37 25.18
CA ILE A 461 -12.38 11.04 26.48
C ILE A 461 -13.51 10.95 27.50
N HIS A 462 -13.68 9.77 28.08
CA HIS A 462 -14.73 9.49 29.06
C HIS A 462 -14.09 9.09 30.40
N ASP A 463 -14.89 9.14 31.48
CA ASP A 463 -14.51 8.74 32.84
C ASP A 463 -13.40 9.58 33.53
N VAL A 464 -13.19 10.82 33.10
CA VAL A 464 -12.34 11.81 33.79
C VAL A 464 -13.04 13.18 33.82
N GLU A 465 -12.66 14.07 34.72
CA GLU A 465 -13.22 15.44 34.81
C GLU A 465 -12.91 16.25 33.54
N ASP A 466 -13.76 17.21 33.17
CA ASP A 466 -13.68 17.90 31.88
C ASP A 466 -12.39 18.72 31.70
N ASP A 467 -11.82 19.23 32.78
CA ASP A 467 -10.51 19.88 32.82
C ASP A 467 -9.36 18.88 32.57
N VAL A 468 -9.47 17.66 33.11
CA VAL A 468 -8.54 16.53 32.85
C VAL A 468 -8.65 16.05 31.41
N LYS A 469 -9.86 15.99 30.83
CA LYS A 469 -10.05 15.68 29.39
C LYS A 469 -9.31 16.70 28.53
N ALA A 470 -9.51 17.99 28.80
CA ALA A 470 -8.85 19.06 28.07
C ALA A 470 -7.32 19.00 28.20
N GLN A 471 -6.79 18.67 29.38
CA GLN A 471 -5.34 18.47 29.58
C GLN A 471 -4.80 17.28 28.78
N LEU A 472 -5.49 16.14 28.79
CA LEU A 472 -5.09 14.96 28.02
C LEU A 472 -5.03 15.25 26.51
N LEU A 473 -6.04 15.94 25.98
CA LEU A 473 -6.08 16.38 24.58
C LEU A 473 -4.93 17.32 24.21
N ASN A 474 -4.52 18.21 25.12
CA ASN A 474 -3.42 19.13 24.87
C ASN A 474 -2.08 18.41 24.74
N THR A 475 -1.94 17.23 25.33
CA THR A 475 -0.71 16.45 25.29
C THR A 475 -0.66 15.41 24.17
N HIS A 476 -1.58 15.47 23.20
CA HIS A 476 -1.55 14.59 22.04
C HIS A 476 -0.24 14.71 21.25
N SER A 477 0.25 13.56 20.78
CA SER A 477 1.52 13.45 20.05
C SER A 477 1.66 14.44 18.88
N GLU A 478 0.56 14.73 18.19
CA GLU A 478 0.46 15.62 17.04
C GLU A 478 0.80 17.05 17.44
N LYS A 479 0.22 17.53 18.54
CA LYS A 479 0.43 18.88 19.04
C LYS A 479 1.85 19.06 19.58
N LEU A 480 2.39 18.04 20.25
CA LEU A 480 3.79 18.00 20.68
C LEU A 480 4.75 18.07 19.48
N ALA A 481 4.48 17.28 18.44
CA ALA A 481 5.21 17.29 17.18
C ALA A 481 5.17 18.67 16.50
N ILE A 482 4.00 19.31 16.41
CA ILE A 482 3.85 20.66 15.85
C ILE A 482 4.66 21.68 16.67
N ALA A 483 4.52 21.66 18.00
CA ALA A 483 5.25 22.58 18.87
C ALA A 483 6.77 22.43 18.71
N TYR A 484 7.28 21.19 18.66
CA TYR A 484 8.68 20.92 18.37
C TYR A 484 9.11 21.44 16.99
N GLY A 485 8.30 21.16 15.96
CA GLY A 485 8.52 21.64 14.60
C GLY A 485 8.65 23.17 14.55
N LEU A 486 7.78 23.89 15.24
CA LEU A 486 7.78 25.35 15.32
C LEU A 486 9.02 25.91 16.04
N ILE A 487 9.52 25.24 17.08
CA ILE A 487 10.74 25.64 17.79
C ILE A 487 11.98 25.49 16.88
N ARG A 488 12.03 24.41 16.11
CA ARG A 488 13.27 23.98 15.44
C ARG A 488 13.39 24.43 13.98
N THR A 489 12.40 25.14 13.45
CA THR A 489 12.37 25.60 12.06
C THR A 489 12.10 27.10 11.96
N SER A 490 12.71 27.75 10.97
CA SER A 490 12.53 29.18 10.73
C SER A 490 11.09 29.49 10.28
N PRO A 491 10.58 30.71 10.57
CA PRO A 491 9.31 31.19 10.04
C PRO A 491 9.20 30.97 8.52
N GLY A 492 8.01 30.62 8.05
CA GLY A 492 7.75 30.29 6.63
C GLY A 492 8.10 28.87 6.20
N THR A 493 8.83 28.09 7.01
CA THR A 493 9.15 26.69 6.65
C THR A 493 7.90 25.80 6.78
N THR A 494 7.58 24.98 5.79
CA THR A 494 6.51 23.97 5.93
C THR A 494 6.90 22.91 6.96
N ILE A 495 6.02 22.61 7.92
CA ILE A 495 6.24 21.57 8.93
C ILE A 495 5.56 20.28 8.45
N GLN A 496 6.29 19.17 8.47
CA GLN A 496 5.75 17.88 8.05
C GLN A 496 5.73 16.90 9.22
N ILE A 497 4.57 16.27 9.41
CA ILE A 497 4.31 15.36 10.54
C ILE A 497 3.72 14.06 9.99
N LYS A 498 4.21 12.92 10.48
CA LYS A 498 3.64 11.60 10.19
C LYS A 498 3.00 11.04 11.44
N LYS A 499 1.72 10.68 11.36
CA LYS A 499 0.96 9.99 12.39
C LYS A 499 0.75 8.54 11.96
N ASN A 500 0.96 7.60 12.88
CA ASN A 500 0.76 6.18 12.62
C ASN A 500 -0.69 5.71 12.74
N LEU A 501 -1.56 6.56 13.27
CA LEU A 501 -3.00 6.39 13.39
C LEU A 501 -3.73 7.46 12.58
N ARG A 502 -5.04 7.33 12.42
CA ARG A 502 -5.86 8.43 11.92
C ARG A 502 -5.81 9.59 12.93
N VAL A 503 -5.67 10.81 12.43
CA VAL A 503 -5.68 12.03 13.27
C VAL A 503 -7.05 12.14 13.94
N CYS A 504 -7.12 12.61 15.19
CA CYS A 504 -8.40 12.83 15.86
C CYS A 504 -8.99 14.20 15.51
N ASN A 505 -10.32 14.35 15.69
CA ASN A 505 -11.04 15.57 15.34
C ASN A 505 -10.47 16.81 16.04
N ASP A 506 -10.18 16.68 17.33
CA ASP A 506 -9.52 17.72 18.13
C ASP A 506 -8.17 18.17 17.53
N CYS A 507 -7.26 17.23 17.25
CA CYS A 507 -5.94 17.55 16.69
C CYS A 507 -6.03 18.18 15.31
N HIS A 508 -6.97 17.75 14.47
CA HIS A 508 -7.20 18.36 13.17
C HIS A 508 -7.67 19.81 13.30
N ASN A 509 -8.66 20.08 14.15
CA ASN A 509 -9.17 21.42 14.41
C ASN A 509 -8.13 22.33 15.04
N ALA A 510 -7.37 21.83 16.02
CA ALA A 510 -6.24 22.54 16.59
C ALA A 510 -5.21 22.87 15.52
N THR A 511 -4.84 21.94 14.64
CA THR A 511 -3.83 22.17 13.60
C THR A 511 -4.25 23.22 12.59
N LYS A 512 -5.54 23.25 12.19
CA LYS A 512 -6.10 24.35 11.38
C LYS A 512 -5.81 25.70 12.02
N LEU A 513 -6.21 25.88 13.28
CA LEU A 513 -6.04 27.15 13.97
C LEU A 513 -4.57 27.46 14.27
N ILE A 514 -3.73 26.45 14.52
CA ILE A 514 -2.27 26.65 14.64
C ILE A 514 -1.71 27.19 13.31
N SER A 515 -2.11 26.65 12.17
CA SER A 515 -1.66 27.16 10.86
C SER A 515 -2.05 28.62 10.64
N LEU A 516 -3.22 29.03 11.13
CA LEU A 516 -3.71 30.42 11.07
C LEU A 516 -2.88 31.35 11.95
N VAL A 517 -2.74 31.05 13.25
CA VAL A 517 -2.08 31.96 14.21
C VAL A 517 -0.57 32.04 13.99
N THR A 518 0.04 30.97 13.46
CA THR A 518 1.49 30.94 13.19
C THR A 518 1.85 31.38 11.78
N GLY A 519 0.88 31.44 10.84
CA GLY A 519 1.15 31.65 9.42
C GLY A 519 2.00 30.55 8.78
N ARG A 520 1.99 29.33 9.34
CA ARG A 520 2.80 28.20 8.88
C ARG A 520 1.93 27.19 8.16
N GLU A 521 2.41 26.72 7.01
CA GLU A 521 1.85 25.52 6.40
C GLU A 521 2.29 24.28 7.19
N ILE A 522 1.33 23.45 7.55
CA ILE A 522 1.56 22.18 8.25
C ILE A 522 0.99 21.06 7.39
N ILE A 523 1.82 20.10 7.01
CA ILE A 523 1.42 18.91 6.27
C ILE A 523 1.42 17.73 7.25
N MET A 524 0.24 17.18 7.53
CA MET A 524 0.10 16.02 8.39
C MET A 524 -0.31 14.80 7.57
N ARG A 525 0.52 13.77 7.56
CA ARG A 525 0.21 12.46 6.98
C ARG A 525 -0.35 11.56 8.06
N ASP A 526 -1.53 11.00 7.85
CA ASP A 526 -2.08 9.91 8.66
C ASP A 526 -2.04 8.57 7.90
N ILE A 527 -2.72 7.52 8.39
CA ILE A 527 -2.73 6.20 7.73
C ILE A 527 -3.31 6.29 6.30
N GLN A 528 -4.30 7.16 6.08
CA GLN A 528 -5.09 7.20 4.86
C GLN A 528 -4.73 8.38 3.94
N ARG A 529 -4.31 9.54 4.47
CA ARG A 529 -4.18 10.79 3.71
C ARG A 529 -3.08 11.72 4.17
N PHE A 530 -2.87 12.77 3.35
CA PHE A 530 -2.27 14.02 3.74
C PHE A 530 -3.33 15.09 3.96
N HIS A 531 -3.15 15.82 5.05
CA HIS A 531 -3.88 17.03 5.40
C HIS A 531 -2.94 18.22 5.23
N HIS A 532 -3.30 19.16 4.36
CA HIS A 532 -2.54 20.40 4.16
C HIS A 532 -3.25 21.52 4.91
N PHE A 533 -2.71 21.87 6.09
CA PHE A 533 -3.23 22.94 6.92
C PHE A 533 -2.53 24.24 6.55
N LYS A 534 -3.32 25.22 6.10
CA LYS A 534 -2.83 26.54 5.73
C LYS A 534 -3.91 27.57 5.94
N ASP A 535 -3.56 28.69 6.56
CA ASP A 535 -4.44 29.84 6.77
C ASP A 535 -5.79 29.48 7.41
N GLY A 536 -5.78 28.55 8.38
CA GLY A 536 -6.99 28.12 9.09
C GLY A 536 -7.83 27.07 8.37
N LYS A 537 -7.41 26.63 7.18
CA LYS A 537 -8.13 25.66 6.34
C LYS A 537 -7.33 24.37 6.17
N CYS A 538 -8.02 23.28 5.88
CA CYS A 538 -7.41 22.01 5.50
C CYS A 538 -7.79 21.63 4.06
N SER A 539 -6.88 21.00 3.31
CA SER A 539 -7.15 20.50 1.96
C SER A 539 -8.31 19.50 1.89
N CYS A 540 -8.64 18.82 2.99
CA CYS A 540 -9.76 17.89 3.05
C CYS A 540 -11.14 18.57 3.07
N GLY A 541 -11.21 19.91 3.22
CA GLY A 541 -12.48 20.64 3.29
C GLY A 541 -13.34 20.27 4.50
N ASP A 542 -12.72 19.79 5.58
CA ASP A 542 -13.38 19.19 6.76
C ASP A 542 -14.21 17.92 6.44
N TYR A 543 -13.97 17.32 5.27
CA TYR A 543 -14.55 16.05 4.85
C TYR A 543 -13.53 14.91 5.02
N TRP A 544 -13.94 13.88 5.75
CA TRP A 544 -13.27 13.31 6.90
C TRP A 544 -12.71 11.90 6.97
#